data_AF-A0AAV2SVT7-F1
#
_entry.id   AF-A0AAV2SVT7-F1
#
_cell.length_a   1.000
_cell.length_b   1.000
_cell.length_c   1.000
_cell.angle_alpha   90.00
_cell.angle_beta   90.00
_cell.angle_gamma   90.00
#
_symmetry.space_group_name_H-M   'P 1'
#
loop_
_entity.id
_entity.type
_entity.pdbx_description
1 polymer ?
#
loop_
_entity_poly.entity_id
_entity_poly.type
_entity_poly.pdbx_seq_one_letter_code
_entity_poly.pdbx_strand_id
1 'polypeptide(L)'
;SHFEDIASTSIKVKGLLQKLQSPKFLIFLHFMLDFTEVIGNLSEAFQADDLLVMEVVPRVQVVMLALVGMQSSPGRYVSSLPNGKVYLGVTLSGVVKPELDRLHKALLGSAIEHIDSRFS
;
A
#
# COMPACT_ATOMS: atom_id res chain seq x y z
N SER A 1 18.54 32.86 -17.39
CA SER A 1 17.59 33.68 -18.18
C SER A 1 16.18 33.14 -17.98
N HIS A 2 15.12 33.94 -18.14
CA HIS A 2 13.73 33.49 -17.91
C HIS A 2 13.34 32.22 -18.71
N PHE A 3 13.97 31.99 -19.86
CA PHE A 3 13.80 30.79 -20.69
C PHE A 3 14.38 29.51 -20.08
N GLU A 4 15.48 29.59 -19.32
CA GLU A 4 16.08 28.44 -18.63
C GLU A 4 15.20 27.97 -17.46
N ASP A 5 14.55 28.91 -16.76
CA ASP A 5 13.65 28.61 -15.65
C ASP A 5 12.36 27.91 -16.13
N ILE A 6 11.83 28.33 -17.29
CA ILE A 6 10.67 27.69 -17.93
C ILE A 6 11.00 26.27 -18.40
N ALA A 7 12.18 26.07 -19.02
CA ALA A 7 12.63 24.76 -19.46
C ALA A 7 12.86 23.80 -18.28
N SER A 8 13.50 24.28 -17.21
CA SER A 8 13.70 23.53 -15.95
C SER A 8 12.38 23.08 -15.32
N THR A 9 11.39 23.98 -15.28
CA THR A 9 10.05 23.67 -14.74
C THR A 9 9.33 22.61 -15.59
N SER A 10 9.39 22.74 -16.92
CA SER A 10 8.80 21.77 -17.86
C SER A 10 9.39 20.36 -17.69
N ILE A 11 10.71 20.26 -17.51
CA ILE A 11 11.39 18.98 -17.27
C ILE A 11 10.93 18.35 -15.95
N LYS A 12 10.82 19.14 -14.87
CA LYS A 12 10.35 18.66 -13.56
C LYS A 12 8.91 18.14 -13.61
N VAL A 13 8.01 18.88 -14.28
CA VAL A 13 6.60 18.48 -14.44
C VAL A 13 6.49 17.17 -15.22
N LYS A 14 7.22 17.03 -16.34
CA LYS A 14 7.25 15.78 -17.11
C LYS A 14 7.78 14.60 -16.29
N GLY A 15 8.84 14.82 -15.50
CA GLY A 15 9.39 13.79 -14.61
C GLY A 15 8.41 13.35 -13.52
N LEU A 16 7.66 14.28 -12.94
CA LEU A 16 6.62 13.96 -11.95
C LEU A 16 5.47 13.17 -12.60
N LEU A 17 4.99 13.60 -13.77
CA LEU A 17 3.93 12.91 -14.49
C LEU A 17 4.32 11.46 -14.80
N GLN A 18 5.56 11.21 -15.24
CA GLN A 18 6.06 9.86 -15.50
C GLN A 18 6.07 8.98 -14.25
N LYS A 19 6.38 9.55 -13.08
CA LYS A 19 6.31 8.82 -11.79
C LYS A 19 4.88 8.49 -11.41
N LEU A 20 3.95 9.44 -11.54
CA LEU A 20 2.52 9.23 -11.25
C LEU A 20 1.88 8.21 -12.20
N GLN A 21 2.32 8.18 -13.46
CA GLN A 21 1.91 7.19 -14.47
C GLN A 21 2.67 5.87 -14.37
N SER A 22 3.57 5.70 -13.40
CA SER A 22 4.31 4.45 -13.24
C SER A 22 3.43 3.36 -12.64
N PRO A 23 3.49 2.12 -13.17
CA PRO A 23 2.78 0.99 -12.56
C PRO A 23 3.15 0.78 -11.09
N LYS A 24 4.42 1.01 -10.73
CA LYS A 24 4.90 0.90 -9.35
C LYS A 24 4.15 1.83 -8.41
N PHE A 25 3.96 3.09 -8.81
CA PHE A 25 3.22 4.05 -8.00
C PHE A 25 1.74 3.68 -7.87
N LEU A 26 1.12 3.24 -8.97
CA LEU A 26 -0.27 2.78 -8.95
C LEU A 26 -0.49 1.58 -8.02
N ILE A 27 0.37 0.56 -8.14
CA ILE A 27 0.34 -0.63 -7.28
C ILE A 27 0.56 -0.23 -5.82
N PHE A 28 1.49 0.69 -5.55
CA PHE A 28 1.74 1.19 -4.21
C PHE A 28 0.50 1.86 -3.59
N LEU A 29 -0.23 2.69 -4.35
CA LEU A 29 -1.47 3.29 -3.85
C LEU A 29 -2.55 2.25 -3.53
N HIS A 30 -2.72 1.24 -4.38
CA HIS A 30 -3.67 0.16 -4.13
C HIS A 30 -3.25 -0.69 -2.93
N PHE A 31 -1.95 -0.95 -2.80
CA PHE A 31 -1.40 -1.62 -1.63
C PHE A 31 -1.67 -0.83 -0.35
N MET A 32 -1.53 0.50 -0.38
CA MET A 32 -1.83 1.32 0.80
C MET A 32 -3.30 1.21 1.21
N LEU A 33 -4.23 1.09 0.26
CA LEU A 33 -5.64 0.82 0.57
C LEU A 33 -5.82 -0.54 1.25
N ASP A 34 -5.22 -1.60 0.69
CA ASP A 34 -5.26 -2.94 1.29
C ASP A 34 -4.64 -2.95 2.70
N PHE A 35 -3.47 -2.32 2.86
CA PHE A 35 -2.73 -2.27 4.11
C PHE A 35 -3.49 -1.49 5.19
N THR A 36 -4.03 -0.32 4.84
CA THR A 36 -4.78 0.52 5.79
C THR A 36 -6.12 -0.09 6.17
N GLU A 37 -6.77 -0.88 5.30
CA GLU A 37 -7.95 -1.67 5.65
C GLU A 37 -7.63 -2.69 6.75
N VAL A 38 -6.53 -3.44 6.60
CA VAL A 38 -6.12 -4.44 7.62
C VAL A 38 -5.73 -3.80 8.95
N ILE A 39 -4.93 -2.73 8.93
CA ILE A 39 -4.55 -2.00 10.15
C ILE A 39 -5.76 -1.27 10.77
N GLY A 40 -6.67 -0.77 9.94
CA GLY A 40 -7.90 -0.12 10.34
C GLY A 40 -8.75 -1.02 11.24
N ASN A 41 -8.87 -2.31 10.90
CA ASN A 41 -9.59 -3.28 11.73
C ASN A 41 -9.05 -3.37 13.16
N LEU A 42 -7.72 -3.27 13.35
CA LEU A 42 -7.12 -3.27 14.68
C LEU A 42 -7.43 -1.97 15.43
N SER A 43 -7.34 -0.85 14.72
CA SER A 43 -7.65 0.47 15.26
C SER A 43 -9.11 0.56 15.73
N GLU A 44 -10.05 0.05 14.93
CA GLU A 44 -11.47 -0.01 15.26
C GLU A 44 -11.72 -0.93 16.46
N ALA A 45 -11.09 -2.11 16.50
CA ALA A 45 -11.22 -3.03 17.62
C ALA A 45 -10.76 -2.39 18.95
N PHE A 46 -9.65 -1.64 18.94
CA PHE A 46 -9.17 -0.94 20.14
C PHE A 46 -9.99 0.26 20.56
N GLN A 47 -10.82 0.81 19.67
CA GLN A 47 -11.74 1.90 19.97
C GLN A 47 -13.13 1.39 20.42
N ALA A 48 -13.36 0.08 20.41
CA ALA A 48 -14.61 -0.48 20.88
C ALA A 48 -14.75 -0.30 22.40
N ASP A 49 -15.87 0.28 22.84
CA ASP A 49 -16.16 0.54 24.25
C ASP A 49 -16.23 -0.74 25.11
N ASP A 50 -16.48 -1.88 24.47
CA ASP A 50 -16.69 -3.19 25.09
C ASP A 50 -15.54 -4.17 24.88
N LEU A 51 -14.37 -3.72 24.38
CA LEU A 51 -13.22 -4.59 24.20
C LEU A 51 -12.73 -5.16 25.55
N LEU A 52 -12.86 -6.48 25.71
CA LEU A 52 -12.35 -7.15 26.89
C LEU A 52 -10.84 -7.35 26.77
N VAL A 53 -10.11 -7.26 27.89
CA VAL A 53 -8.65 -7.46 27.93
C VAL A 53 -8.26 -8.83 27.33
N MET A 54 -9.07 -9.86 27.55
CA MET A 54 -8.86 -11.20 27.00
C MET A 54 -9.03 -11.28 25.47
N GLU A 55 -9.69 -10.30 24.85
CA GLU A 55 -9.91 -10.23 23.40
C GLU A 55 -8.79 -9.48 22.67
N VAL A 56 -7.97 -8.69 23.38
CA VAL A 56 -6.87 -7.91 22.79
C VAL A 56 -5.92 -8.79 21.99
N VAL A 57 -5.39 -9.86 22.60
CA VAL A 57 -4.41 -10.75 21.95
C VAL A 57 -5.03 -11.46 20.72
N PRO A 58 -6.22 -12.07 20.81
CA PRO A 58 -6.90 -12.62 19.63
C PRO A 58 -7.07 -11.61 18.48
N ARG A 59 -7.48 -10.36 18.76
CA ARG A 59 -7.67 -9.32 17.73
C ARG A 59 -6.36 -8.95 17.05
N VAL A 60 -5.29 -8.82 17.83
CA VAL A 60 -3.93 -8.56 17.32
C VAL A 60 -3.47 -9.72 16.42
N GLN A 61 -3.64 -10.96 16.85
CA GLN A 61 -3.23 -12.15 16.08
C GLN A 61 -3.95 -12.25 14.73
N VAL A 62 -5.26 -11.95 14.69
CA VAL A 62 -6.03 -11.93 13.44
C VAL A 62 -5.45 -10.92 12.44
N VAL A 63 -5.11 -9.73 12.91
CA VAL A 63 -4.53 -8.67 12.06
C VAL A 63 -3.14 -9.04 11.60
N MET A 64 -2.29 -9.60 12.49
CA MET A 64 -0.97 -10.08 12.11
C MET A 64 -1.04 -11.20 11.06
N LEU A 65 -1.97 -12.15 11.20
CA LEU A 65 -2.18 -13.21 10.21
C LEU A 65 -2.63 -12.65 8.87
N ALA A 66 -3.48 -11.63 8.84
CA ALA A 66 -3.86 -10.94 7.62
C ALA A 66 -2.66 -10.27 6.94
N LEU A 67 -1.82 -9.56 7.69
CA LEU A 67 -0.59 -8.95 7.16
C LEU A 67 0.41 -9.99 6.64
N VAL A 68 0.54 -11.14 7.31
CA VAL A 68 1.36 -12.27 6.83
C VAL A 68 0.79 -12.84 5.53
N GLY A 69 -0.53 -13.05 5.47
CA GLY A 69 -1.21 -13.52 4.26
C GLY A 69 -0.97 -12.60 3.07
N MET A 70 -0.96 -11.29 3.31
CA MET A 70 -0.68 -10.28 2.28
C MET A 70 0.70 -10.43 1.63
N GLN A 71 1.69 -11.01 2.30
CA GLN A 71 3.03 -11.20 1.73
C GLN A 71 3.04 -12.21 0.55
N SER A 72 2.09 -13.16 0.57
CA SER A 72 1.94 -14.21 -0.43
C SER A 72 0.83 -13.91 -1.42
N SER A 73 -0.25 -13.27 -0.97
CA SER A 73 -1.38 -12.89 -1.81
C SER A 73 -1.73 -11.42 -1.59
N PRO A 74 -1.63 -10.55 -2.61
CA PRO A 74 -2.05 -9.16 -2.45
C PRO A 74 -3.52 -9.06 -2.02
N GLY A 75 -3.85 -7.92 -1.38
CA GLY A 75 -5.23 -7.63 -1.00
C GLY A 75 -6.13 -7.38 -2.21
N ARG A 76 -7.39 -7.05 -1.92
CA ARG A 76 -8.45 -6.89 -2.92
C ARG A 76 -8.12 -5.80 -3.94
N TYR A 77 -7.53 -4.68 -3.51
CA TYR A 77 -7.30 -3.53 -4.36
C TYR A 77 -6.18 -3.81 -5.34
N VAL A 78 -5.03 -4.31 -4.88
CA VAL A 78 -3.94 -4.71 -5.79
C VAL A 78 -4.39 -5.84 -6.72
N SER A 79 -5.11 -6.84 -6.21
CA SER A 79 -5.60 -7.97 -7.02
C SER A 79 -6.61 -7.55 -8.09
N SER A 80 -7.36 -6.47 -7.85
CA SER A 80 -8.33 -5.93 -8.81
C SER A 80 -7.70 -5.13 -9.95
N LEU A 81 -6.40 -4.83 -9.87
CA LEU A 81 -5.73 -4.04 -10.90
C LEU A 81 -5.71 -4.81 -12.23
N PRO A 82 -6.09 -4.15 -13.35
CA PRO A 82 -6.05 -4.79 -14.64
C PRO A 82 -4.59 -5.03 -15.06
N ASN A 83 -4.35 -6.18 -15.69
CA ASN A 83 -3.11 -6.40 -16.44
C ASN A 83 -3.11 -5.48 -17.68
N GLY A 84 -2.00 -4.77 -17.90
CA GLY A 84 -1.84 -3.96 -19.12
C GLY A 84 -1.25 -2.58 -18.86
N LYS A 85 -1.43 -1.67 -19.82
CA LYS A 85 -0.84 -0.32 -19.82
C LYS A 85 -1.86 0.80 -19.62
N VAL A 86 -3.14 0.49 -19.48
CA VAL A 86 -4.20 1.52 -19.36
C VAL A 86 -4.90 1.34 -18.03
N TYR A 87 -5.04 2.42 -17.28
CA TYR A 87 -5.78 2.47 -16.03
C TYR A 87 -6.70 3.69 -16.03
N LEU A 88 -8.02 3.45 -15.94
CA LEU A 88 -9.05 4.51 -15.94
C LEU A 88 -8.88 5.54 -17.08
N GLY A 89 -8.52 5.08 -18.28
CA GLY A 89 -8.30 5.93 -19.45
C GLY A 89 -6.93 6.61 -19.53
N VAL A 90 -6.05 6.41 -18.53
CA VAL A 90 -4.67 6.91 -18.53
C VAL A 90 -3.72 5.83 -19.01
N THR A 91 -2.89 6.15 -20.01
CA THR A 91 -1.77 5.31 -20.43
C THR A 91 -0.62 5.42 -19.44
N LEU A 92 -0.25 4.30 -18.84
CA LEU A 92 0.84 4.15 -17.90
C LEU A 92 2.18 4.03 -18.64
N SER A 93 3.26 4.40 -17.96
CA SER A 93 4.62 4.31 -18.50
C SER A 93 5.15 2.88 -18.62
N GLY A 94 4.43 1.90 -18.09
CA GLY A 94 4.78 0.49 -18.14
C GLY A 94 3.56 -0.43 -18.00
N VAL A 95 3.83 -1.74 -17.94
CA VAL A 95 2.79 -2.76 -17.75
C VAL A 95 2.55 -2.96 -16.26
N VAL A 96 1.29 -2.94 -15.85
CA VAL A 96 0.84 -3.33 -14.51
C VAL A 96 0.95 -4.83 -14.35
N LYS A 97 1.60 -5.23 -13.27
CA LYS A 97 1.57 -6.60 -12.74
C LYS A 97 1.08 -6.49 -11.29
N PRO A 98 -0.08 -7.08 -10.94
CA PRO A 98 -0.70 -6.93 -9.62
C PRO A 98 0.04 -7.79 -8.58
N GLU A 99 1.32 -7.50 -8.37
CA GLU A 99 2.22 -8.27 -7.52
C GLU A 99 2.93 -7.34 -6.53
N LEU A 100 3.17 -7.83 -5.33
CA LEU A 100 3.90 -7.10 -4.31
C LEU A 100 5.42 -7.28 -4.50
N ASP A 101 6.12 -6.17 -4.65
CA ASP A 101 7.57 -6.14 -4.69
C ASP A 101 8.20 -6.11 -3.27
N ARG A 102 9.53 -5.97 -3.23
CA ARG A 102 10.31 -5.92 -1.98
C ARG A 102 9.89 -4.79 -1.04
N LEU A 103 9.51 -3.62 -1.56
CA LEU A 103 9.13 -2.49 -0.72
C LEU A 103 7.83 -2.79 0.04
N HIS A 104 6.83 -3.33 -0.66
CA HIS A 104 5.56 -3.73 -0.07
C HIS A 104 5.77 -4.79 1.03
N LYS A 105 6.58 -5.81 0.73
CA LYS A 105 6.91 -6.89 1.69
C LYS A 105 7.67 -6.38 2.91
N ALA A 106 8.59 -5.43 2.72
CA ALA A 106 9.31 -4.80 3.83
C ALA A 106 8.37 -3.99 4.74
N LEU A 107 7.40 -3.27 4.17
CA LEU A 107 6.39 -2.54 4.95
C LEU A 107 5.50 -3.50 5.76
N LEU A 108 5.05 -4.60 5.14
CA LEU A 108 4.29 -5.65 5.85
C LEU A 108 5.11 -6.24 6.99
N GLY A 109 6.37 -6.64 6.73
CA GLY A 109 7.26 -7.18 7.76
C GLY A 109 7.49 -6.22 8.92
N SER A 110 7.79 -4.95 8.62
CA SER A 110 8.00 -3.92 9.65
C SER A 110 6.76 -3.68 10.51
N ALA A 111 5.55 -3.71 9.91
CA ALA A 111 4.31 -3.58 10.65
C ALA A 111 4.06 -4.79 11.57
N ILE A 112 4.29 -6.01 11.08
CA ILE A 112 4.17 -7.24 11.87
C ILE A 112 5.14 -7.21 13.07
N GLU A 113 6.41 -6.88 12.85
CA GLU A 113 7.42 -6.77 13.91
C GLU A 113 7.05 -5.72 14.97
N HIS A 114 6.52 -4.56 14.56
CA HIS A 114 6.07 -3.52 15.49
C HIS A 114 4.87 -3.96 16.33
N ILE A 115 3.92 -4.68 15.73
CA ILE A 115 2.76 -5.19 16.46
C ILE A 115 3.21 -6.29 17.43
N ASP A 116 4.01 -7.25 16.97
CA ASP A 116 4.51 -8.36 17.78
C ASP A 116 5.29 -7.87 19.00
N SER A 117 6.28 -7.00 18.79
CA SER A 117 7.10 -6.43 19.88
C SER A 117 6.32 -5.68 20.95
N ARG A 118 5.07 -5.28 20.68
CA ARG A 118 4.23 -4.54 21.61
C ARG A 118 3.23 -5.41 22.38
N PHE A 119 2.86 -6.56 21.83
CA PHE A 119 1.78 -7.41 22.36
C PHE A 119 2.19 -8.86 22.68
N SER A 120 3.44 -9.24 22.37
CA SER A 120 4.10 -10.48 22.82
C SER A 120 4.89 -10.23 24.10
#